data_AF-A0A2M7FQV3-F1
#
_entry.id   AF-A0A2M7FQV3-F1
#
_cell.length_a   1.000
_cell.length_b   1.000
_cell.length_c   1.000
_cell.angle_alpha   90.00
_cell.angle_beta   90.00
_cell.angle_gamma   90.00
#
_symmetry.space_group_name_H-M   'P 1'
#
loop_
_entity.id
_entity.type
_entity.pdbx_description
1 polymer ?
#
loop_
_entity_poly.entity_id
_entity_poly.type
_entity_poly.pdbx_seq_one_letter_code
_entity_poly.pdbx_strand_id
1 'polypeptide(L)'
;MNYLYIYLIAIGVVMLLYLKRQKRLQSQQVAVLKEAIQTGLNEPPSLHPVVDPTRCMGSGACAKACPEKALGVVDGKMVLINAAHCIGHGACLAACPVEAIKLVFGTEKRGIDIPNISPEFETNVPGIFIAGELGGMGLIRKAAEQGRQAIDAIRKRAGPGDDFDVVIVGCGPAGISAGLSALEHKLRYKVLEQEDSLGGAVYHYPRQKIAMTAPVELAIIGQVKFNEVQKETLLAFWQDVVAKTSLEIAFRERMQAIEKDGDHYVVCTAQGRYRTRNVLLTMGRRGTPRKLDVPGEDQPKVVYRLVDPAQFAGQAALVVGGGDSALEAAIALSEQPGTDVILSYRSAAFSRVKQKNRTLLEQQQQAGRLKVMLNSSVKRIAEDSVDIECDGTTQTHRNDVVIVCAGGLLPTPLLQKIGIQFDTKFGHA
;
A
#
# COMPACT_ATOMS: atom_id res chain seq x y z
N MET A 1 -64.43 8.48 -2.10
CA MET A 1 -63.16 8.49 -1.33
C MET A 1 -62.09 9.06 -2.24
N ASN A 2 -61.55 10.25 -1.96
CA ASN A 2 -60.62 10.92 -2.86
C ASN A 2 -59.22 10.32 -2.66
N TYR A 3 -58.81 9.43 -3.58
CA TYR A 3 -57.54 8.71 -3.54
C TYR A 3 -56.32 9.64 -3.41
N LEU A 4 -56.46 10.93 -3.78
CA LEU A 4 -55.43 11.95 -3.61
C LEU A 4 -54.93 12.09 -2.16
N TYR A 5 -55.83 12.08 -1.17
CA TYR A 5 -55.42 12.18 0.24
C TYR A 5 -54.65 10.95 0.71
N ILE A 6 -55.00 9.76 0.21
CA ILE A 6 -54.30 8.51 0.51
C ILE A 6 -52.88 8.56 -0.07
N TYR A 7 -52.72 9.01 -1.32
CA TYR A 7 -51.40 9.18 -1.94
C TYR A 7 -50.56 10.25 -1.22
N LEU A 8 -51.14 11.38 -0.83
CA LEU A 8 -50.43 12.43 -0.09
C LEU A 8 -49.97 11.96 1.29
N ILE A 9 -50.81 11.21 2.02
CA ILE A 9 -50.43 10.61 3.31
C ILE A 9 -49.30 9.60 3.11
N ALA A 10 -49.38 8.72 2.10
CA ALA A 10 -48.34 7.75 1.80
C ALA A 10 -47.00 8.42 1.46
N ILE A 11 -47.01 9.44 0.59
CA ILE A 11 -45.82 10.23 0.24
C ILE A 11 -45.27 10.94 1.48
N GLY A 12 -46.13 11.55 2.29
CA GLY A 12 -45.74 12.24 3.52
C GLY A 12 -45.06 11.30 4.53
N VAL A 13 -45.59 10.09 4.71
CA VAL A 13 -44.98 9.05 5.56
C VAL A 13 -43.62 8.63 5.02
N VAL A 14 -43.51 8.34 3.72
CA VAL A 14 -42.24 7.95 3.08
C VAL A 14 -41.20 9.07 3.21
N MET A 15 -41.59 10.32 2.97
CA MET A 15 -40.72 11.49 3.09
C MET A 15 -40.26 11.70 4.54
N LEU A 16 -41.15 11.56 5.52
CA LEU A 16 -40.82 11.70 6.93
C LEU A 16 -39.85 10.59 7.39
N LEU A 17 -40.08 9.34 6.97
CA LEU A 17 -39.16 8.23 7.24
C LEU A 17 -37.79 8.46 6.59
N TYR A 18 -37.77 8.95 5.36
CA TYR A 18 -36.55 9.32 4.64
C TYR A 18 -35.77 10.41 5.39
N LEU A 19 -36.43 11.51 5.78
CA LEU A 19 -35.81 12.61 6.52
C LEU A 19 -35.30 12.17 7.90
N LYS A 20 -36.06 11.36 8.64
CA LYS A 20 -35.60 10.78 9.92
C LYS A 20 -34.35 9.91 9.73
N ARG A 21 -34.35 9.05 8.71
CA ARG A 21 -33.20 8.21 8.38
C ARG A 21 -31.99 9.05 7.98
N GLN A 22 -32.17 10.07 7.15
CA GLN A 22 -31.10 10.96 6.70
C GLN A 22 -30.50 11.74 7.87
N LYS A 23 -31.34 12.28 8.77
CA LYS A 23 -30.89 12.95 9.99
C LYS A 23 -30.08 12.02 10.89
N ARG A 24 -30.53 10.78 11.09
CA ARG A 24 -29.80 9.77 11.86
C ARG A 24 -28.43 9.45 11.25
N LEU A 25 -28.37 9.24 9.94
CA LEU A 25 -27.13 8.96 9.22
C LEU A 25 -26.15 10.14 9.33
N GLN A 26 -26.63 11.37 9.14
CA GLN A 26 -25.80 12.57 9.29
C GLN A 26 -25.27 12.70 10.72
N SER A 27 -26.10 12.51 11.75
CA SER A 27 -25.64 12.52 13.14
C SER A 27 -24.55 11.48 13.41
N GLN A 28 -24.68 10.27 12.86
CA GLN A 28 -23.67 9.22 12.98
C GLN A 28 -22.36 9.60 12.26
N GLN A 29 -22.44 10.11 11.03
CA GLN A 29 -21.26 10.52 10.25
C GLN A 29 -20.52 11.70 10.89
N VAL A 30 -21.25 12.67 11.44
CA VAL A 30 -20.67 13.78 12.21
C VAL A 30 -19.99 13.28 13.48
N ALA A 31 -20.57 12.30 14.18
CA ALA A 31 -19.94 11.72 15.36
C ALA A 31 -18.62 11.02 15.00
N VAL A 32 -18.61 10.20 13.94
CA VAL A 32 -17.39 9.53 13.45
C VAL A 32 -16.32 10.54 13.04
N LEU A 33 -16.70 11.60 12.31
CA LEU A 33 -15.77 12.66 11.93
C LEU A 33 -15.17 13.37 13.17
N LYS A 34 -16.00 13.69 14.17
CA LYS A 34 -15.53 14.31 15.42
C LYS A 34 -14.55 13.41 16.16
N GLU A 35 -14.87 12.12 16.28
CA GLU A 35 -13.99 11.13 16.90
C GLU A 35 -12.66 11.01 16.14
N ALA A 36 -12.70 10.96 14.80
CA ALA A 36 -11.49 10.90 13.98
C ALA A 36 -10.60 12.15 14.17
N ILE A 37 -11.20 13.34 14.29
CA ILE A 37 -10.45 14.57 14.58
C ILE A 37 -9.82 14.51 15.99
N GLN A 38 -10.58 14.09 17.01
CA GLN A 38 -10.10 14.00 18.39
C GLN A 38 -8.97 12.97 18.55
N THR A 39 -9.02 11.89 17.78
CA THR A 39 -8.03 10.80 17.83
C THR A 39 -6.85 10.99 16.85
N GLY A 40 -6.86 12.06 16.05
CA GLY A 40 -5.81 12.36 15.07
C GLY A 40 -5.83 11.46 13.82
N LEU A 41 -6.96 10.80 13.54
CA LEU A 41 -7.19 9.90 12.39
C LEU A 41 -7.88 10.60 11.21
N ASN A 42 -7.92 11.93 11.23
CA ASN A 42 -8.52 12.77 10.20
C ASN A 42 -7.56 13.07 9.03
N GLU A 43 -6.33 12.57 9.06
CA GLU A 43 -5.40 12.68 7.94
C GLU A 43 -5.27 11.35 7.17
N PRO A 44 -5.46 11.35 5.84
CA PRO A 44 -5.35 10.14 5.04
C PRO A 44 -3.89 9.70 4.93
N PRO A 45 -3.60 8.39 4.87
CA PRO A 45 -2.23 7.87 4.89
C PRO A 45 -1.49 8.06 3.56
N SER A 46 -2.20 8.15 2.44
CA SER A 46 -1.61 8.24 1.10
C SER A 46 -2.55 8.96 0.10
N LEU A 47 -2.65 8.43 -1.12
CA LEU A 47 -3.61 8.83 -2.14
C LEU A 47 -5.03 8.85 -1.55
N HIS A 48 -5.75 9.94 -1.76
CA HIS A 48 -7.10 10.10 -1.20
C HIS A 48 -7.95 11.06 -2.03
N PRO A 49 -9.28 11.02 -1.88
CA PRO A 49 -10.15 11.92 -2.63
C PRO A 49 -10.24 13.31 -1.99
N VAL A 50 -10.11 14.35 -2.81
CA VAL A 50 -10.51 15.73 -2.50
C VAL A 50 -11.75 16.06 -3.30
N VAL A 51 -12.70 16.74 -2.65
CA VAL A 51 -13.97 17.11 -3.26
C VAL A 51 -13.99 18.60 -3.60
N ASP A 52 -14.48 18.94 -4.78
CA ASP A 52 -14.88 20.29 -5.15
C ASP A 52 -16.24 20.61 -4.51
N PRO A 53 -16.29 21.52 -3.52
CA PRO A 53 -17.53 21.82 -2.82
C PRO A 53 -18.55 22.54 -3.72
N THR A 54 -18.13 23.21 -4.79
CA THR A 54 -19.04 23.93 -5.70
C THR A 54 -19.80 22.96 -6.60
N ARG A 55 -19.15 21.87 -7.01
CA ARG A 55 -19.74 20.82 -7.86
C ARG A 55 -20.46 19.74 -7.06
N CYS A 56 -20.06 19.50 -5.82
CA CYS A 56 -20.62 18.41 -5.02
C CYS A 56 -22.10 18.65 -4.69
N MET A 57 -22.96 17.74 -5.16
CA MET A 57 -24.41 17.77 -4.90
C MET A 57 -24.85 16.94 -3.69
N GLY A 58 -23.92 16.38 -2.91
CA GLY A 58 -24.26 15.63 -1.68
C GLY A 58 -25.00 14.31 -1.89
N SER A 59 -24.95 13.71 -3.09
CA SER A 59 -25.75 12.51 -3.43
C SER A 59 -25.44 11.26 -2.58
N GLY A 60 -24.27 11.21 -1.94
CA GLY A 60 -23.81 10.07 -1.14
C GLY A 60 -23.44 8.82 -1.95
N ALA A 61 -23.41 8.90 -3.29
CA ALA A 61 -23.00 7.78 -4.14
C ALA A 61 -21.56 7.32 -3.84
N CYS A 62 -20.65 8.29 -3.63
CA CYS A 62 -19.27 8.02 -3.24
C CYS A 62 -19.14 7.31 -1.88
N ALA A 63 -19.98 7.68 -0.90
CA ALA A 63 -19.99 7.06 0.42
C ALA A 63 -20.50 5.61 0.33
N LYS A 64 -21.55 5.35 -0.47
CA LYS A 64 -22.07 4.00 -0.72
C LYS A 64 -21.06 3.11 -1.46
N ALA A 65 -20.28 3.69 -2.37
CA ALA A 65 -19.28 2.97 -3.15
C ALA A 65 -17.97 2.71 -2.38
N CYS A 66 -17.79 3.26 -1.17
CA CYS A 66 -16.57 3.12 -0.39
C CYS A 66 -16.56 1.79 0.39
N PRO A 67 -15.71 0.80 0.02
CA PRO A 67 -15.60 -0.47 0.75
C PRO A 67 -15.04 -0.25 2.17
N GLU A 68 -14.14 0.72 2.33
CA GLU A 68 -13.52 1.05 3.63
C GLU A 68 -14.45 1.87 4.54
N LYS A 69 -15.62 2.31 4.06
CA LYS A 69 -16.54 3.21 4.80
C LYS A 69 -15.88 4.48 5.34
N ALA A 70 -14.81 4.95 4.68
CA ALA A 70 -14.04 6.14 5.04
C ALA A 70 -14.76 7.47 4.72
N LEU A 71 -15.84 7.41 3.92
CA LEU A 71 -16.54 8.56 3.35
C LEU A 71 -17.95 8.71 3.92
N GLY A 72 -18.35 9.96 4.15
CA GLY A 72 -19.71 10.34 4.56
C GLY A 72 -20.19 11.61 3.88
N VAL A 73 -21.43 12.00 4.15
CA VAL A 73 -22.00 13.28 3.71
C VAL A 73 -22.30 14.13 4.94
N VAL A 74 -21.52 15.17 5.14
CA VAL A 74 -21.69 16.13 6.24
C VAL A 74 -22.06 17.48 5.61
N ASP A 75 -23.14 18.08 6.11
CA ASP A 75 -23.66 19.37 5.63
C ASP A 75 -23.87 19.43 4.11
N GLY A 76 -24.35 18.32 3.55
CA GLY A 76 -24.64 18.19 2.11
C GLY A 76 -23.39 18.03 1.23
N LYS A 77 -22.20 17.85 1.80
CA LYS A 77 -20.96 17.65 1.05
C LYS A 77 -20.28 16.34 1.45
N MET A 78 -19.59 15.74 0.50
CA MET A 78 -18.77 14.57 0.78
C MET A 78 -17.62 14.97 1.72
N VAL A 79 -17.35 14.16 2.74
CA VAL A 79 -16.23 14.34 3.65
C VAL A 79 -15.58 12.99 3.93
N LEU A 80 -14.25 12.98 4.10
CA LEU A 80 -13.52 11.86 4.70
C LEU A 80 -13.82 11.84 6.21
N ILE A 81 -14.86 11.11 6.60
CA ILE A 81 -15.25 10.97 8.00
C ILE A 81 -14.25 10.11 8.80
N ASN A 82 -13.49 9.26 8.12
CA ASN A 82 -12.38 8.51 8.70
C ASN A 82 -11.25 8.39 7.67
N ALA A 83 -10.41 9.43 7.61
CA ALA A 83 -9.40 9.54 6.58
C ALA A 83 -8.32 8.45 6.69
N ALA A 84 -7.98 8.02 7.91
CA ALA A 84 -7.03 6.92 8.16
C ALA A 84 -7.46 5.58 7.52
N HIS A 85 -8.76 5.36 7.31
CA HIS A 85 -9.29 4.18 6.64
C HIS A 85 -9.24 4.29 5.11
N CYS A 86 -9.01 5.49 4.56
CA CYS A 86 -8.94 5.66 3.12
C CYS A 86 -7.67 5.04 2.53
N ILE A 87 -7.85 4.04 1.67
CA ILE A 87 -6.75 3.38 0.94
C ILE A 87 -6.55 3.94 -0.49
N GLY A 88 -7.24 5.03 -0.86
CA GLY A 88 -7.03 5.69 -2.16
C GLY A 88 -7.51 4.90 -3.39
N HIS A 89 -8.45 3.96 -3.23
CA HIS A 89 -8.89 3.07 -4.32
C HIS A 89 -9.71 3.73 -5.43
N GLY A 90 -10.24 4.93 -5.19
CA GLY A 90 -10.90 5.72 -6.23
C GLY A 90 -12.29 5.26 -6.63
N ALA A 91 -12.94 4.34 -5.90
CA ALA A 91 -14.33 3.98 -6.23
C ALA A 91 -15.28 5.17 -6.03
N CYS A 92 -14.93 6.08 -5.12
CA CYS A 92 -15.64 7.34 -4.93
C CYS A 92 -15.58 8.28 -6.15
N LEU A 93 -14.41 8.35 -6.81
CA LEU A 93 -14.22 9.10 -8.05
C LEU A 93 -15.14 8.57 -9.14
N ALA A 94 -15.11 7.25 -9.38
CA ALA A 94 -15.93 6.61 -10.40
C ALA A 94 -17.44 6.68 -10.11
N ALA A 95 -17.84 6.68 -8.83
CA ALA A 95 -19.24 6.76 -8.42
C ALA A 95 -19.79 8.20 -8.37
N CYS A 96 -18.97 9.22 -8.62
CA CYS A 96 -19.41 10.61 -8.53
C CYS A 96 -20.21 11.02 -9.77
N PRO A 97 -21.53 11.28 -9.67
CA PRO A 97 -22.36 11.59 -10.85
C PRO A 97 -22.06 12.96 -11.47
N VAL A 98 -21.34 13.82 -10.75
CA VAL A 98 -21.03 15.21 -11.13
C VAL A 98 -19.52 15.46 -11.23
N GLU A 99 -18.71 14.40 -11.15
CA GLU A 99 -17.24 14.44 -11.23
C GLU A 99 -16.61 15.49 -10.32
N ALA A 100 -17.19 15.66 -9.12
CA ALA A 100 -16.72 16.61 -8.12
C ALA A 100 -15.53 16.08 -7.31
N ILE A 101 -15.01 14.89 -7.60
CA ILE A 101 -13.96 14.24 -6.82
C ILE A 101 -12.70 14.18 -7.67
N LYS A 102 -11.54 14.43 -7.06
CA LYS A 102 -10.21 14.17 -7.62
C LYS A 102 -9.41 13.35 -6.62
N LEU A 103 -8.46 12.54 -7.10
CA LEU A 103 -7.53 11.83 -6.23
C LEU A 103 -6.21 12.60 -6.19
N VAL A 104 -5.71 12.85 -4.99
CA VAL A 104 -4.50 13.65 -4.76
C VAL A 104 -3.51 12.89 -3.88
N PHE A 105 -2.23 13.23 -4.03
CA PHE A 105 -1.15 12.73 -3.20
C PHE A 105 -0.73 13.73 -2.13
N GLY A 106 -0.42 13.23 -0.93
CA GLY A 106 -0.05 14.06 0.22
C GLY A 106 -1.24 14.81 0.81
N THR A 107 -1.03 15.55 1.88
CA THR A 107 -2.01 16.45 2.52
C THR A 107 -1.39 17.85 2.62
N GLU A 108 -2.17 18.87 2.95
CA GLU A 108 -1.67 20.24 3.08
C GLU A 108 -0.48 20.35 4.04
N LYS A 109 -0.47 19.50 5.08
CA LYS A 109 0.60 19.43 6.09
C LYS A 109 1.70 18.42 5.75
N ARG A 110 1.48 17.54 4.77
CA ARG A 110 2.35 16.39 4.50
C ARG A 110 2.58 16.20 3.01
N GLY A 111 3.76 16.63 2.58
CA GLY A 111 4.28 16.34 1.25
C GLY A 111 4.52 14.85 1.02
N ILE A 112 4.23 14.35 -0.18
CA ILE A 112 4.66 13.04 -0.66
C ILE A 112 5.40 13.23 -1.97
N ASP A 113 6.62 12.69 -2.05
CA ASP A 113 7.40 12.69 -3.28
C ASP A 113 6.85 11.66 -4.27
N ILE A 114 6.46 12.14 -5.44
CA ILE A 114 5.97 11.34 -6.55
C ILE A 114 6.87 11.61 -7.76
N PRO A 115 7.37 10.59 -8.46
CA PRO A 115 8.11 10.81 -9.70
C PRO A 115 7.21 11.49 -10.75
N ASN A 116 7.80 12.33 -11.60
CA ASN A 116 7.09 12.90 -12.74
C ASN A 116 6.85 11.81 -13.79
N ILE A 117 5.57 11.52 -14.08
CA ILE A 117 5.14 10.47 -14.99
C ILE A 117 4.03 11.01 -15.90
N SER A 118 4.14 10.79 -17.20
CA SER A 118 3.09 11.12 -18.18
C SER A 118 1.88 10.19 -18.08
N PRO A 119 0.73 10.50 -18.71
CA PRO A 119 -0.40 9.58 -18.81
C PRO A 119 -0.06 8.22 -19.43
N GLU A 120 1.00 8.16 -20.24
CA GLU A 120 1.54 6.96 -20.88
C GLU A 120 2.60 6.23 -20.03
N PHE A 121 2.74 6.59 -18.75
CA PHE A 121 3.67 5.99 -17.80
C PHE A 121 5.16 6.29 -18.02
N GLU A 122 5.50 7.14 -19.00
CA GLU A 122 6.88 7.55 -19.26
C GLU A 122 7.32 8.62 -18.25
N THR A 123 8.55 8.51 -17.76
CA THR A 123 9.13 9.53 -16.87
C THR A 123 9.66 10.73 -17.67
N ASN A 124 10.20 11.73 -16.97
CA ASN A 124 10.97 12.80 -17.64
C ASN A 124 12.25 12.29 -18.33
N VAL A 125 12.65 11.03 -18.11
CA VAL A 125 13.78 10.39 -18.80
C VAL A 125 13.22 9.52 -19.93
N PRO A 126 13.40 9.91 -21.21
CA PRO A 126 12.80 9.19 -22.33
C PRO A 126 13.20 7.72 -22.40
N GLY A 127 12.23 6.83 -22.61
CA GLY A 127 12.44 5.38 -22.61
C GLY A 127 12.44 4.73 -21.23
N ILE A 128 12.32 5.49 -20.14
CA ILE A 128 12.14 4.95 -18.79
C ILE A 128 10.72 5.18 -18.31
N PHE A 129 10.06 4.09 -17.94
CA PHE A 129 8.66 4.05 -17.54
C PHE A 129 8.53 3.62 -16.07
N ILE A 130 7.50 4.10 -15.38
CA ILE A 130 7.17 3.70 -14.00
C ILE A 130 5.71 3.26 -13.93
N ALA A 131 5.48 2.07 -13.35
CA ALA A 131 4.14 1.57 -13.08
C ALA A 131 4.02 0.99 -11.67
N GLY A 132 2.79 0.93 -11.16
CA GLY A 132 2.46 0.39 -9.86
C GLY A 132 2.70 1.35 -8.69
N GLU A 133 3.01 0.77 -7.53
CA GLU A 133 3.13 1.52 -6.29
C GLU A 133 4.17 2.64 -6.37
N LEU A 134 5.21 2.48 -7.21
CA LEU A 134 6.26 3.48 -7.38
C LEU A 134 5.72 4.84 -7.87
N GLY A 135 4.70 4.83 -8.73
CA GLY A 135 3.97 6.02 -9.18
C GLY A 135 2.93 6.55 -8.18
N GLY A 136 2.86 5.97 -6.98
CA GLY A 136 1.99 6.41 -5.88
C GLY A 136 0.71 5.58 -5.68
N MET A 137 0.40 4.65 -6.58
CA MET A 137 -0.84 3.84 -6.51
C MET A 137 -0.56 2.42 -6.00
N GLY A 138 -0.61 2.24 -4.68
CA GLY A 138 -0.21 0.98 -4.00
C GLY A 138 -1.22 -0.17 -4.00
N LEU A 139 -2.28 -0.12 -4.81
CA LEU A 139 -3.28 -1.19 -4.85
C LEU A 139 -2.96 -2.22 -5.90
N ILE A 140 -3.08 -3.51 -5.56
CA ILE A 140 -2.77 -4.64 -6.43
C ILE A 140 -3.46 -4.52 -7.79
N ARG A 141 -4.77 -4.23 -7.82
CA ARG A 141 -5.53 -4.02 -9.08
C ARG A 141 -4.95 -2.88 -9.91
N LYS A 142 -4.69 -1.73 -9.28
CA LYS A 142 -4.19 -0.55 -10.00
C LYS A 142 -2.78 -0.80 -10.51
N ALA A 143 -1.94 -1.46 -9.72
CA ALA A 143 -0.60 -1.82 -10.11
C ALA A 143 -0.61 -2.76 -11.34
N ALA A 144 -1.43 -3.80 -11.32
CA ALA A 144 -1.58 -4.68 -12.47
C ALA A 144 -2.12 -3.96 -13.72
N GLU A 145 -3.15 -3.12 -13.57
CA GLU A 145 -3.69 -2.32 -14.68
C GLU A 145 -2.64 -1.38 -15.29
N GLN A 146 -1.86 -0.69 -14.45
CA GLN A 146 -0.81 0.21 -14.91
C GLN A 146 0.33 -0.55 -15.61
N GLY A 147 0.69 -1.74 -15.14
CA GLY A 147 1.68 -2.58 -15.81
C GLY A 147 1.27 -2.90 -17.24
N ARG A 148 -0.01 -3.26 -17.45
CA ARG A 148 -0.58 -3.50 -18.78
C ARG A 148 -0.57 -2.24 -19.65
N GLN A 149 -1.07 -1.12 -19.11
CA GLN A 149 -1.15 0.15 -19.84
C GLN A 149 0.23 0.71 -20.21
N ALA A 150 1.24 0.55 -19.36
CA ALA A 150 2.61 0.96 -19.65
C ALA A 150 3.17 0.18 -20.85
N ILE A 151 2.89 -1.12 -20.96
CA ILE A 151 3.32 -1.92 -22.11
C ILE A 151 2.60 -1.51 -23.40
N ASP A 152 1.31 -1.15 -23.32
CA ASP A 152 0.57 -0.61 -24.47
C ASP A 152 1.18 0.69 -25.02
N ALA A 153 1.83 1.49 -24.16
CA ALA A 153 2.62 2.65 -24.57
C ALA A 153 3.99 2.25 -25.13
N ILE A 154 4.71 1.37 -24.44
CA ILE A 154 6.06 0.92 -24.81
C ILE A 154 6.07 0.24 -26.19
N ARG A 155 5.07 -0.60 -26.51
CA ARG A 155 5.03 -1.31 -27.80
C ARG A 155 5.02 -0.38 -29.02
N LYS A 156 4.54 0.86 -28.86
CA LYS A 156 4.54 1.87 -29.94
C LYS A 156 5.94 2.43 -30.22
N ARG A 157 6.90 2.15 -29.33
CA ARG A 157 8.30 2.60 -29.39
C ARG A 157 9.29 1.45 -29.62
N ALA A 158 8.80 0.21 -29.65
CA ALA A 158 9.62 -0.95 -29.93
C ALA A 158 10.23 -0.84 -31.34
N GLY A 159 11.51 -1.17 -31.47
CA GLY A 159 12.29 -0.99 -32.70
C GLY A 159 13.08 -2.25 -33.08
N PRO A 160 13.40 -2.44 -34.37
CA PRO A 160 14.21 -3.56 -34.81
C PRO A 160 15.65 -3.45 -34.30
N GLY A 161 16.27 -4.58 -33.92
CA GLY A 161 17.71 -4.69 -33.66
C GLY A 161 18.17 -4.74 -32.19
N ASP A 162 17.27 -4.57 -31.22
CA ASP A 162 17.63 -4.68 -29.79
C ASP A 162 17.59 -6.12 -29.26
N ASP A 163 18.33 -6.46 -28.20
CA ASP A 163 18.17 -7.79 -27.56
C ASP A 163 16.79 -7.93 -26.91
N PHE A 164 16.29 -6.81 -26.36
CA PHE A 164 14.97 -6.70 -25.74
C PHE A 164 14.28 -5.40 -26.18
N ASP A 165 12.98 -5.50 -26.45
CA ASP A 165 12.10 -4.34 -26.63
C ASP A 165 11.82 -3.64 -25.29
N VAL A 166 11.81 -4.40 -24.19
CA VAL A 166 11.62 -3.89 -22.82
C VAL A 166 12.31 -4.75 -21.77
N VAL A 167 12.99 -4.10 -20.81
CA VAL A 167 13.41 -4.74 -19.56
C VAL A 167 12.49 -4.27 -18.42
N ILE A 168 11.85 -5.22 -17.74
CA ILE A 168 10.87 -4.98 -16.67
C ILE A 168 11.55 -5.30 -15.33
N VAL A 169 11.55 -4.35 -14.40
CA VAL A 169 12.25 -4.49 -13.11
C VAL A 169 11.26 -4.64 -11.95
N GLY A 170 11.13 -5.87 -11.45
CA GLY A 170 10.31 -6.28 -10.31
C GLY A 170 9.10 -7.12 -10.74
N CYS A 171 8.85 -8.24 -10.06
CA CYS A 171 7.79 -9.22 -10.32
C CYS A 171 6.66 -9.15 -9.26
N GLY A 172 6.28 -7.92 -8.91
CA GLY A 172 5.00 -7.66 -8.23
C GLY A 172 3.81 -7.69 -9.20
N PRO A 173 2.58 -7.38 -8.74
CA PRO A 173 1.40 -7.37 -9.61
C PRO A 173 1.54 -6.52 -10.88
N ALA A 174 2.22 -5.37 -10.80
CA ALA A 174 2.51 -4.55 -11.98
C ALA A 174 3.47 -5.24 -12.96
N GLY A 175 4.54 -5.84 -12.47
CA GLY A 175 5.54 -6.51 -13.31
C GLY A 175 5.03 -7.79 -13.97
N ILE A 176 4.27 -8.60 -13.23
CA ILE A 176 3.62 -9.79 -13.78
C ILE A 176 2.65 -9.38 -14.90
N SER A 177 1.78 -8.41 -14.63
CA SER A 177 0.83 -7.90 -15.63
C SER A 177 1.54 -7.31 -16.86
N ALA A 178 2.63 -6.58 -16.65
CA ALA A 178 3.46 -6.08 -17.74
C ALA A 178 4.11 -7.20 -18.56
N GLY A 179 4.65 -8.23 -17.91
CA GLY A 179 5.22 -9.40 -18.59
C GLY A 179 4.18 -10.14 -19.44
N LEU A 180 2.98 -10.36 -18.90
CA LEU A 180 1.86 -10.96 -19.64
C LEU A 180 1.46 -10.12 -20.85
N SER A 181 1.42 -8.79 -20.71
CA SER A 181 1.10 -7.90 -21.83
C SER A 181 2.22 -7.87 -22.88
N ALA A 182 3.49 -7.98 -22.46
CA ALA A 182 4.62 -8.09 -23.37
C ALA A 182 4.55 -9.39 -24.20
N LEU A 183 4.18 -10.52 -23.55
CA LEU A 183 3.91 -11.78 -24.22
C LEU A 183 2.76 -11.68 -25.24
N GLU A 184 1.63 -11.11 -24.84
CA GLU A 184 0.45 -10.94 -25.70
C GLU A 184 0.79 -10.16 -26.98
N HIS A 185 1.61 -9.12 -26.86
CA HIS A 185 2.07 -8.28 -27.97
C HIS A 185 3.32 -8.81 -28.67
N LYS A 186 3.82 -10.00 -28.31
CA LYS A 186 5.02 -10.64 -28.89
C LYS A 186 6.28 -9.77 -28.82
N LEU A 187 6.42 -9.00 -27.74
CA LEU A 187 7.63 -8.22 -27.48
C LEU A 187 8.75 -9.14 -26.98
N ARG A 188 10.00 -8.81 -27.30
CA ARG A 188 11.19 -9.38 -26.66
C ARG A 188 11.34 -8.71 -25.31
N TYR A 189 11.21 -9.45 -24.21
CA TYR A 189 11.24 -8.87 -22.88
C TYR A 189 12.15 -9.63 -21.93
N LYS A 190 12.56 -8.97 -20.85
CA LYS A 190 13.22 -9.60 -19.69
C LYS A 190 12.57 -9.07 -18.42
N VAL A 191 12.05 -9.97 -17.57
CA VAL A 191 11.58 -9.61 -16.22
C VAL A 191 12.69 -9.96 -15.21
N LEU A 192 13.10 -8.97 -14.42
CA LEU A 192 14.09 -9.13 -13.35
C LEU A 192 13.41 -9.09 -11.98
N GLU A 193 13.68 -10.05 -11.11
CA GLU A 193 13.18 -10.10 -9.73
C GLU A 193 14.34 -10.36 -8.77
N GLN A 194 14.48 -9.52 -7.75
CA GLN A 194 15.57 -9.65 -6.77
C GLN A 194 15.35 -10.82 -5.81
N GLU A 195 14.09 -11.16 -5.53
CA GLU A 195 13.70 -12.26 -4.65
C GLU A 195 13.70 -13.59 -5.40
N ASP A 196 13.53 -14.69 -4.67
CA ASP A 196 13.41 -16.04 -5.24
C ASP A 196 11.97 -16.46 -5.52
N SER A 197 11.01 -15.55 -5.31
CA SER A 197 9.59 -15.77 -5.52
C SER A 197 8.93 -14.50 -6.05
N LEU A 198 7.79 -14.67 -6.71
CA LEU A 198 6.96 -13.58 -7.21
C LEU A 198 6.07 -12.97 -6.12
N GLY A 199 5.42 -11.85 -6.46
CA GLY A 199 4.36 -11.22 -5.66
C GLY A 199 4.74 -9.89 -5.01
N GLY A 200 6.02 -9.51 -5.07
CA GLY A 200 6.51 -8.23 -4.54
C GLY A 200 6.11 -8.01 -3.09
N ALA A 201 5.45 -6.88 -2.79
CA ALA A 201 4.99 -6.57 -1.43
C ALA A 201 4.10 -7.67 -0.81
N VAL A 202 3.26 -8.34 -1.60
CA VAL A 202 2.35 -9.40 -1.13
C VAL A 202 3.15 -10.60 -0.60
N TYR A 203 4.27 -10.95 -1.23
CA TYR A 203 5.14 -12.04 -0.79
C TYR A 203 5.67 -11.83 0.65
N HIS A 204 5.83 -10.57 1.07
CA HIS A 204 6.31 -10.23 2.40
C HIS A 204 5.23 -10.06 3.46
N TYR A 205 3.95 -10.21 3.11
CA TYR A 205 2.88 -10.18 4.11
C TYR A 205 3.02 -11.34 5.12
N PRO A 206 2.57 -11.16 6.38
CA PRO A 206 2.46 -12.27 7.32
C PRO A 206 1.61 -13.41 6.76
N ARG A 207 1.86 -14.63 7.24
CA ARG A 207 1.10 -15.82 6.88
C ARG A 207 -0.39 -15.61 7.14
N GLN A 208 -1.23 -16.11 6.24
CA GLN A 208 -2.70 -15.99 6.31
C GLN A 208 -3.25 -14.55 6.27
N LYS A 209 -2.41 -13.54 6.03
CA LYS A 209 -2.90 -12.16 5.88
C LYS A 209 -3.90 -12.07 4.74
N ILE A 210 -5.06 -11.50 5.04
CA ILE A 210 -6.08 -11.19 4.04
C ILE A 210 -5.61 -9.98 3.22
N ALA A 211 -5.47 -10.19 1.92
CA ALA A 211 -5.32 -9.16 0.92
C ALA A 211 -6.68 -8.92 0.24
N MET A 212 -6.95 -7.67 -0.14
CA MET A 212 -8.11 -7.35 -0.95
C MET A 212 -7.68 -7.10 -2.39
N THR A 213 -8.24 -7.87 -3.31
CA THR A 213 -8.03 -7.68 -4.75
C THR A 213 -9.38 -7.58 -5.41
N ALA A 214 -9.74 -6.39 -5.85
CA ALA A 214 -10.90 -6.19 -6.72
C ALA A 214 -10.65 -6.84 -8.09
N PRO A 215 -11.70 -7.03 -8.92
CA PRO A 215 -11.53 -7.59 -10.26
C PRO A 215 -10.47 -6.85 -11.06
N VAL A 216 -9.60 -7.59 -11.74
CA VAL A 216 -8.49 -7.10 -12.55
C VAL A 216 -8.52 -7.76 -13.92
N GLU A 217 -8.21 -7.00 -14.96
CA GLU A 217 -8.01 -7.54 -16.30
C GLU A 217 -6.53 -7.87 -16.48
N LEU A 218 -6.22 -9.10 -16.87
CA LEU A 218 -4.87 -9.54 -17.17
C LEU A 218 -4.79 -9.97 -18.63
N ALA A 219 -3.76 -9.54 -19.35
CA ALA A 219 -3.48 -10.01 -20.70
C ALA A 219 -3.38 -11.54 -20.71
N ILE A 220 -3.83 -12.18 -21.80
CA ILE A 220 -3.88 -13.65 -21.98
C ILE A 220 -4.88 -14.40 -21.07
N ILE A 221 -5.05 -13.97 -19.81
CA ILE A 221 -5.89 -14.64 -18.79
C ILE A 221 -7.34 -14.12 -18.82
N GLY A 222 -7.53 -12.84 -19.16
CA GLY A 222 -8.82 -12.15 -19.11
C GLY A 222 -9.18 -11.62 -17.73
N GLN A 223 -10.48 -11.41 -17.49
CA GLN A 223 -10.98 -10.86 -16.24
C GLN A 223 -10.86 -11.84 -15.07
N VAL A 224 -10.08 -11.47 -14.06
CA VAL A 224 -9.90 -12.23 -12.83
C VAL A 224 -10.65 -11.54 -11.69
N LYS A 225 -11.49 -12.29 -10.99
CA LYS A 225 -12.29 -11.80 -9.86
C LYS A 225 -11.80 -12.44 -8.57
N PHE A 226 -11.18 -11.62 -7.74
CA PHE A 226 -10.95 -11.96 -6.35
C PHE A 226 -11.89 -11.16 -5.46
N ASN A 227 -12.20 -11.73 -4.29
CA ASN A 227 -12.78 -11.01 -3.17
C ASN A 227 -11.67 -10.81 -2.13
N GLU A 228 -12.00 -10.80 -0.84
CA GLU A 228 -11.02 -11.01 0.22
C GLU A 228 -10.31 -12.36 0.00
N VAL A 229 -8.98 -12.33 -0.12
CA VAL A 229 -8.17 -13.49 -0.46
C VAL A 229 -6.97 -13.56 0.48
N GLN A 230 -6.62 -14.76 0.94
CA GLN A 230 -5.39 -14.94 1.73
C GLN A 230 -4.17 -14.75 0.84
N LYS A 231 -3.09 -14.23 1.42
CA LYS A 231 -1.78 -14.07 0.79
C LYS A 231 -1.40 -15.32 -0.02
N GLU A 232 -1.46 -16.49 0.59
CA GLU A 232 -1.03 -17.76 0.00
C GLU A 232 -1.85 -18.11 -1.24
N THR A 233 -3.17 -17.95 -1.18
CA THR A 233 -4.06 -18.17 -2.33
C THR A 233 -3.76 -17.19 -3.47
N LEU A 234 -3.48 -15.93 -3.16
CA LEU A 234 -3.12 -14.93 -4.16
C LEU A 234 -1.77 -15.23 -4.81
N LEU A 235 -0.76 -15.66 -4.04
CA LEU A 235 0.54 -16.06 -4.58
C LEU A 235 0.45 -17.33 -5.43
N ALA A 236 -0.32 -18.33 -4.99
CA ALA A 236 -0.57 -19.54 -5.76
C ALA A 236 -1.24 -19.23 -7.10
N PHE A 237 -2.21 -18.32 -7.12
CA PHE A 237 -2.79 -17.84 -8.36
C PHE A 237 -1.75 -17.21 -9.31
N TRP A 238 -0.88 -16.35 -8.80
CA TRP A 238 0.17 -15.74 -9.64
C TRP A 238 1.16 -16.78 -10.17
N GLN A 239 1.49 -17.80 -9.37
CA GLN A 239 2.32 -18.93 -9.79
C GLN A 239 1.65 -19.72 -10.91
N ASP A 240 0.35 -20.02 -10.78
CA ASP A 240 -0.44 -20.69 -11.81
C ASP A 240 -0.48 -19.90 -13.12
N VAL A 241 -0.62 -18.56 -13.03
CA VAL A 241 -0.60 -17.67 -14.19
C VAL A 241 0.75 -17.73 -14.90
N VAL A 242 1.85 -17.61 -14.16
CA VAL A 242 3.22 -17.70 -14.72
C VAL A 242 3.43 -19.06 -15.39
N ALA A 243 3.03 -20.15 -14.74
CA ALA A 243 3.18 -21.50 -15.27
C ALA A 243 2.37 -21.73 -16.55
N LYS A 244 1.09 -21.30 -16.58
CA LYS A 244 0.21 -21.48 -17.75
C LYS A 244 0.62 -20.65 -18.96
N THR A 245 1.22 -19.49 -18.72
CA THR A 245 1.62 -18.56 -19.79
C THR A 245 3.08 -18.72 -20.21
N SER A 246 3.85 -19.52 -19.48
CA SER A 246 5.30 -19.65 -19.65
C SER A 246 6.01 -18.29 -19.58
N LEU A 247 5.55 -17.40 -18.69
CA LEU A 247 6.18 -16.11 -18.47
C LEU A 247 7.59 -16.29 -17.89
N GLU A 248 8.59 -15.82 -18.60
CA GLU A 248 9.99 -15.93 -18.18
C GLU A 248 10.36 -14.84 -17.18
N ILE A 249 10.76 -15.24 -15.97
CA ILE A 249 11.16 -14.35 -14.89
C ILE A 249 12.54 -14.78 -14.40
N ALA A 250 13.48 -13.84 -14.37
CA ALA A 250 14.79 -14.05 -13.78
C ALA A 250 14.76 -13.71 -12.28
N PHE A 251 14.58 -14.74 -11.46
CA PHE A 251 14.62 -14.64 -10.00
C PHE A 251 16.05 -14.51 -9.47
N ARG A 252 16.18 -13.99 -8.25
CA ARG A 252 17.46 -13.70 -7.58
C ARG A 252 18.36 -12.76 -8.37
N GLU A 253 17.80 -11.96 -9.26
CA GLU A 253 18.51 -11.06 -10.15
C GLU A 253 18.14 -9.60 -9.88
N ARG A 254 18.93 -8.96 -9.01
CA ARG A 254 18.71 -7.56 -8.61
C ARG A 254 19.30 -6.60 -9.65
N MET A 255 18.47 -5.69 -10.16
CA MET A 255 18.96 -4.51 -10.90
C MET A 255 19.75 -3.59 -9.97
N GLN A 256 20.98 -3.27 -10.36
CA GLN A 256 21.92 -2.44 -9.61
C GLN A 256 22.01 -1.02 -10.19
N ALA A 257 22.01 -0.91 -11.52
CA ALA A 257 22.12 0.36 -12.23
C ALA A 257 21.44 0.30 -13.59
N ILE A 258 21.12 1.48 -14.11
CA ILE A 258 20.71 1.68 -15.51
C ILE A 258 21.67 2.72 -16.07
N GLU A 259 22.45 2.31 -17.06
CA GLU A 259 23.44 3.16 -17.73
C GLU A 259 22.91 3.56 -19.11
N LYS A 260 23.11 4.82 -19.51
CA LYS A 260 22.71 5.30 -20.84
C LYS A 260 23.76 4.90 -21.88
N ASP A 261 23.32 4.35 -23.00
CA ASP A 261 24.13 3.95 -24.16
C ASP A 261 23.50 4.49 -25.45
N GLY A 262 23.83 5.74 -25.80
CA GLY A 262 23.19 6.45 -26.90
C GLY A 262 21.68 6.60 -26.70
N ASP A 263 20.90 6.05 -27.65
CA ASP A 263 19.43 5.99 -27.59
C ASP A 263 18.89 4.79 -26.79
N HIS A 264 19.77 4.04 -26.13
CA HIS A 264 19.46 2.83 -25.39
C HIS A 264 19.90 2.94 -23.94
N TYR A 265 19.55 1.92 -23.18
CA TYR A 265 19.93 1.70 -21.80
C TYR A 265 20.54 0.33 -21.65
N VAL A 266 21.50 0.24 -20.74
CA VAL A 266 22.06 -1.02 -20.26
C VAL A 266 21.65 -1.22 -18.81
N VAL A 267 20.74 -2.17 -18.59
CA VAL A 267 20.31 -2.58 -17.25
C VAL A 267 21.34 -3.54 -16.69
N CYS A 268 22.00 -3.14 -15.59
CA CYS A 268 23.12 -3.85 -15.01
C CYS A 268 22.68 -4.65 -13.78
N THR A 269 23.06 -5.93 -13.73
CA THR A 269 22.86 -6.83 -12.59
C THR A 269 24.20 -7.50 -12.25
N ALA A 270 24.26 -8.27 -11.16
CA ALA A 270 25.42 -9.09 -10.86
C ALA A 270 25.59 -10.29 -11.82
N GLN A 271 24.54 -10.63 -12.58
CA GLN A 271 24.47 -11.84 -13.42
C GLN A 271 24.55 -11.51 -14.91
N GLY A 272 24.28 -10.26 -15.30
CA GLY A 272 24.26 -9.86 -16.70
C GLY A 272 24.10 -8.36 -16.94
N ARG A 273 24.16 -8.00 -18.22
CA ARG A 273 23.94 -6.65 -18.74
C ARG A 273 22.94 -6.75 -19.89
N TYR A 274 21.83 -6.03 -19.80
CA TYR A 274 20.73 -6.14 -20.75
C TYR A 274 20.50 -4.82 -21.48
N ARG A 275 20.70 -4.82 -22.79
CA ARG A 275 20.54 -3.65 -23.64
C ARG A 275 19.10 -3.54 -24.15
N THR A 276 18.49 -2.37 -24.00
CA THR A 276 17.10 -2.09 -24.41
C THR A 276 16.89 -0.61 -24.63
N ARG A 277 15.95 -0.22 -25.49
CA ARG A 277 15.47 1.19 -25.57
C ARG A 277 14.52 1.55 -24.45
N ASN A 278 13.80 0.56 -23.90
CA ASN A 278 12.75 0.80 -22.93
C ASN A 278 13.00 0.02 -21.64
N VAL A 279 12.90 0.71 -20.50
CA VAL A 279 12.94 0.11 -19.18
C VAL A 279 11.66 0.43 -18.44
N LEU A 280 10.98 -0.59 -17.92
CA LEU A 280 9.77 -0.44 -17.11
C LEU A 280 10.07 -0.78 -15.64
N LEU A 281 9.97 0.21 -14.76
CA LEU A 281 10.24 0.07 -13.33
C LEU A 281 8.94 -0.26 -12.58
N THR A 282 8.88 -1.47 -12.01
CA THR A 282 7.73 -2.02 -11.26
C THR A 282 8.10 -2.50 -9.86
N MET A 283 9.23 -2.04 -9.32
CA MET A 283 9.86 -2.48 -8.06
C MET A 283 9.13 -2.05 -6.76
N GLY A 284 8.00 -1.34 -6.87
CA GLY A 284 7.21 -0.89 -5.72
C GLY A 284 7.89 0.16 -4.83
N ARG A 285 7.32 0.41 -3.63
CA ARG A 285 7.83 1.39 -2.66
C ARG A 285 8.34 0.78 -1.36
N ARG A 286 8.22 -0.53 -1.16
CA ARG A 286 8.76 -1.21 0.03
C ARG A 286 10.25 -0.93 0.22
N GLY A 287 11.01 -0.95 -0.88
CA GLY A 287 12.43 -0.66 -0.90
C GLY A 287 13.24 -1.48 0.12
N THR A 288 14.32 -0.90 0.64
CA THR A 288 15.15 -1.54 1.66
C THR A 288 14.58 -1.22 3.04
N PRO A 289 14.41 -2.19 3.96
CA PRO A 289 13.96 -1.90 5.32
C PRO A 289 14.81 -0.82 5.99
N ARG A 290 14.15 0.09 6.71
CA ARG A 290 14.84 1.10 7.50
C ARG A 290 15.55 0.42 8.66
N LYS A 291 16.87 0.63 8.75
CA LYS A 291 17.71 0.20 9.87
C LYS A 291 17.43 1.04 11.11
N LEU A 292 17.66 0.46 12.28
CA LEU A 292 17.62 1.11 13.58
C LEU A 292 18.92 1.88 13.85
N ASP A 293 20.02 1.47 13.21
CA ASP A 293 21.37 2.01 13.35
C ASP A 293 21.86 1.95 14.81
N VAL A 294 21.62 0.81 15.47
CA VAL A 294 22.01 0.55 16.87
C VAL A 294 22.99 -0.61 16.99
N PRO A 295 23.88 -0.61 18.00
CA PRO A 295 24.76 -1.74 18.24
C PRO A 295 23.98 -3.05 18.43
N GLY A 296 24.40 -4.09 17.72
CA GLY A 296 23.80 -5.42 17.75
C GLY A 296 22.61 -5.63 16.82
N GLU A 297 22.27 -4.66 15.96
CA GLU A 297 21.21 -4.79 14.97
C GLU A 297 21.47 -5.90 13.93
N ASP A 298 22.73 -6.19 13.61
CA ASP A 298 23.08 -7.22 12.61
C ASP A 298 23.01 -8.66 13.15
N GLN A 299 22.54 -8.86 14.38
CA GLN A 299 22.38 -10.19 14.96
C GLN A 299 21.28 -11.00 14.25
N PRO A 300 21.40 -12.34 14.19
CA PRO A 300 20.41 -13.21 13.54
C PRO A 300 18.98 -13.12 14.11
N LYS A 301 18.85 -12.71 15.38
CA LYS A 301 17.55 -12.50 16.05
C LYS A 301 16.78 -11.27 15.57
N VAL A 302 17.40 -10.41 14.76
CA VAL A 302 16.80 -9.17 14.25
C VAL A 302 16.26 -9.41 12.85
N VAL A 303 14.94 -9.31 12.70
CA VAL A 303 14.24 -9.51 11.43
C VAL A 303 13.43 -8.27 11.06
N TYR A 304 13.36 -7.95 9.77
CA TYR A 304 12.64 -6.76 9.27
C TYR A 304 11.24 -7.06 8.74
N ARG A 305 10.71 -8.24 9.09
CA ARG A 305 9.36 -8.68 8.78
C ARG A 305 8.95 -9.82 9.69
N LEU A 306 7.68 -9.83 10.08
CA LEU A 306 7.04 -11.02 10.67
C LEU A 306 6.50 -11.90 9.54
N VAL A 307 7.05 -13.11 9.38
CA VAL A 307 6.57 -14.08 8.38
C VAL A 307 5.50 -14.97 8.98
N ASP A 308 5.80 -15.65 10.08
CA ASP A 308 4.89 -16.54 10.80
C ASP A 308 4.99 -16.26 12.30
N PRO A 309 3.92 -15.80 12.99
CA PRO A 309 3.99 -15.57 14.42
C PRO A 309 4.22 -16.86 15.22
N ALA A 310 3.74 -18.01 14.75
CA ALA A 310 3.80 -19.27 15.49
C ALA A 310 5.24 -19.74 15.79
N GLN A 311 6.22 -19.31 14.98
CA GLN A 311 7.63 -19.62 15.19
C GLN A 311 8.20 -19.00 16.48
N PHE A 312 7.52 -18.00 17.03
CA PHE A 312 7.94 -17.24 18.21
C PHE A 312 7.13 -17.57 19.47
N ALA A 313 6.33 -18.63 19.44
CA ALA A 313 5.62 -19.10 20.63
C ALA A 313 6.61 -19.39 21.77
N GLY A 314 6.29 -18.92 22.99
CA GLY A 314 7.15 -19.08 24.16
C GLY A 314 8.32 -18.09 24.27
N GLN A 315 8.48 -17.16 23.33
CA GLN A 315 9.63 -16.25 23.25
C GLN A 315 9.32 -14.83 23.73
N ALA A 316 10.36 -14.11 24.17
CA ALA A 316 10.31 -12.67 24.43
C ALA A 316 10.56 -11.88 23.13
N ALA A 317 9.50 -11.34 22.54
CA ALA A 317 9.53 -10.62 21.27
C ALA A 317 9.45 -9.11 21.46
N LEU A 318 10.34 -8.38 20.79
CA LEU A 318 10.29 -6.92 20.65
C LEU A 318 9.82 -6.57 19.24
N VAL A 319 8.77 -5.78 19.12
CA VAL A 319 8.34 -5.15 17.86
C VAL A 319 8.71 -3.67 17.91
N VAL A 320 9.39 -3.18 16.87
CA VAL A 320 9.80 -1.76 16.77
C VAL A 320 9.04 -1.07 15.64
N GLY A 321 8.20 -0.09 15.96
CA GLY A 321 7.45 0.69 14.97
C GLY A 321 6.07 1.14 15.46
N GLY A 322 5.40 2.00 14.67
CA GLY A 322 4.09 2.54 15.05
C GLY A 322 3.10 2.71 13.88
N GLY A 323 3.36 2.03 12.76
CA GLY A 323 2.39 1.90 11.67
C GLY A 323 1.58 0.60 11.79
N ASP A 324 0.59 0.41 10.92
CA ASP A 324 -0.28 -0.77 10.94
C ASP A 324 0.51 -2.09 10.94
N SER A 325 1.61 -2.19 10.19
CA SER A 325 2.45 -3.41 10.17
C SER A 325 3.04 -3.75 11.54
N ALA A 326 3.41 -2.75 12.33
CA ALA A 326 3.95 -2.96 13.68
C ALA A 326 2.84 -3.41 14.65
N LEU A 327 1.67 -2.79 14.57
CA LEU A 327 0.53 -3.16 15.41
C LEU A 327 0.05 -4.58 15.07
N GLU A 328 -0.13 -4.89 13.78
CA GLU A 328 -0.52 -6.22 13.32
C GLU A 328 0.49 -7.29 13.76
N ALA A 329 1.80 -6.99 13.69
CA ALA A 329 2.82 -7.92 14.16
C ALA A 329 2.75 -8.13 15.68
N ALA A 330 2.63 -7.06 16.46
CA ALA A 330 2.53 -7.15 17.93
C ALA A 330 1.28 -7.92 18.37
N ILE A 331 0.13 -7.66 17.73
CA ILE A 331 -1.12 -8.38 17.99
C ILE A 331 -0.97 -9.86 17.66
N ALA A 332 -0.47 -10.19 16.46
CA ALA A 332 -0.32 -11.58 16.02
C ALA A 332 0.64 -12.40 16.92
N LEU A 333 1.71 -11.76 17.42
CA LEU A 333 2.63 -12.35 18.39
C LEU A 333 1.98 -12.53 19.76
N SER A 334 1.17 -11.57 20.22
CA SER A 334 0.49 -11.62 21.51
C SER A 334 -0.59 -12.72 21.60
N GLU A 335 -1.05 -13.20 20.44
CA GLU A 335 -1.99 -14.31 20.34
C GLU A 335 -1.28 -15.68 20.42
N GLN A 336 0.05 -15.71 20.33
CA GLN A 336 0.82 -16.95 20.40
C GLN A 336 1.04 -17.38 21.86
N PRO A 337 0.87 -18.68 22.17
CA PRO A 337 1.02 -19.18 23.54
C PRO A 337 2.39 -18.85 24.15
N GLY A 338 2.39 -18.33 25.37
CA GLY A 338 3.62 -18.08 26.16
C GLY A 338 4.54 -17.00 25.61
N THR A 339 4.08 -16.13 24.71
CA THR A 339 4.92 -15.11 24.06
C THR A 339 4.84 -13.79 24.82
N ASP A 340 5.99 -13.28 25.27
CA ASP A 340 6.08 -11.98 25.94
C ASP A 340 6.36 -10.89 24.90
N VAL A 341 5.40 -9.99 24.65
CA VAL A 341 5.51 -9.00 23.56
C VAL A 341 5.70 -7.58 24.11
N ILE A 342 6.74 -6.90 23.64
CA ILE A 342 6.93 -5.45 23.81
C ILE A 342 6.78 -4.77 22.46
N LEU A 343 5.91 -3.75 22.36
CA LEU A 343 5.83 -2.85 21.21
C LEU A 343 6.49 -1.51 21.57
N SER A 344 7.65 -1.22 20.98
CA SER A 344 8.37 0.05 21.14
C SER A 344 8.07 1.00 19.99
N TYR A 345 7.68 2.22 20.34
CA TYR A 345 7.44 3.29 19.37
C TYR A 345 7.92 4.65 19.88
N ARG A 346 8.67 5.35 19.02
CA ARG A 346 9.34 6.62 19.33
C ARG A 346 8.42 7.82 19.57
N SER A 347 7.16 7.75 19.18
CA SER A 347 6.23 8.89 19.30
C SER A 347 5.25 8.68 20.45
N ALA A 348 4.69 9.79 20.94
CA ALA A 348 3.76 9.80 22.07
C ALA A 348 2.39 9.17 21.76
N ALA A 349 2.05 8.94 20.49
CA ALA A 349 0.79 8.34 20.08
C ALA A 349 0.87 7.74 18.67
N PHE A 350 0.05 6.71 18.41
CA PHE A 350 -0.15 6.15 17.08
C PHE A 350 -1.05 7.07 16.24
N SER A 351 -0.46 7.73 15.23
CA SER A 351 -1.17 8.66 14.35
C SER A 351 -1.48 8.10 12.95
N ARG A 352 -0.91 6.95 12.59
CA ARG A 352 -0.93 6.38 11.22
C ARG A 352 -1.41 4.93 11.19
N VAL A 353 -2.42 4.62 12.00
CA VAL A 353 -2.93 3.26 12.16
C VAL A 353 -4.43 3.22 11.97
N LYS A 354 -4.93 2.13 11.43
CA LYS A 354 -6.37 1.89 11.32
C LYS A 354 -6.97 1.77 12.72
N GLN A 355 -8.12 2.40 12.94
CA GLN A 355 -8.84 2.33 14.23
C GLN A 355 -9.05 0.89 14.71
N LYS A 356 -9.37 -0.04 13.80
CA LYS A 356 -9.52 -1.47 14.12
C LYS A 356 -8.27 -2.05 14.80
N ASN A 357 -7.08 -1.76 14.25
CA ASN A 357 -5.81 -2.25 14.77
C ASN A 357 -5.49 -1.59 16.12
N ARG A 358 -5.81 -0.31 16.28
CA ARG A 358 -5.67 0.41 17.54
C ARG A 358 -6.54 -0.19 18.64
N THR A 359 -7.83 -0.40 18.37
CA THR A 359 -8.76 -1.01 19.33
C THR A 359 -8.32 -2.42 19.71
N LEU A 360 -7.86 -3.22 18.75
CA LEU A 360 -7.39 -4.57 19.04
C LEU A 360 -6.09 -4.54 19.87
N LEU A 361 -5.16 -3.64 19.58
CA LEU A 361 -3.95 -3.45 20.40
C LEU A 361 -4.31 -3.07 21.84
N GLU A 362 -5.21 -2.11 22.03
CA GLU A 362 -5.69 -1.68 23.36
C GLU A 362 -6.32 -2.84 24.14
N GLN A 363 -7.11 -3.70 23.47
CA GLN A 363 -7.68 -4.90 24.07
C GLN A 363 -6.60 -5.90 24.51
N GLN A 364 -5.60 -6.18 23.67
CA GLN A 364 -4.51 -7.10 24.01
C GLN A 364 -3.64 -6.55 25.15
N GLN A 365 -3.41 -5.23 25.18
CA GLN A 365 -2.72 -4.56 26.28
C GLN A 365 -3.50 -4.65 27.59
N GLN A 366 -4.81 -4.39 27.58
CA GLN A 366 -5.67 -4.52 28.77
C GLN A 366 -5.76 -5.97 29.27
N ALA A 367 -5.69 -6.94 28.36
CA ALA A 367 -5.60 -8.36 28.69
C ALA A 367 -4.23 -8.80 29.22
N GLY A 368 -3.25 -7.88 29.31
CA GLY A 368 -1.89 -8.17 29.80
C GLY A 368 -1.04 -9.01 28.84
N ARG A 369 -1.44 -9.15 27.57
CA ARG A 369 -0.76 -10.00 26.57
C ARG A 369 0.39 -9.30 25.84
N LEU A 370 0.43 -7.97 25.89
CA LEU A 370 1.55 -7.18 25.35
C LEU A 370 1.74 -5.89 26.14
N LYS A 371 2.96 -5.37 26.12
CA LYS A 371 3.34 -4.07 26.68
C LYS A 371 3.60 -3.07 25.57
N VAL A 372 2.92 -1.93 25.60
CA VAL A 372 3.20 -0.81 24.69
C VAL A 372 4.11 0.21 25.38
N MET A 373 5.22 0.56 24.75
CA MET A 373 6.16 1.58 25.19
C MET A 373 6.19 2.72 24.17
N LEU A 374 5.48 3.82 24.46
CA LEU A 374 5.51 5.05 23.67
C LEU A 374 6.69 5.92 24.11
N ASN A 375 7.04 6.93 23.31
CA ASN A 375 8.24 7.76 23.54
C ASN A 375 9.51 6.92 23.79
N SER A 376 9.60 5.77 23.13
CA SER A 376 10.68 4.82 23.37
C SER A 376 11.54 4.57 22.14
N SER A 377 12.84 4.35 22.37
CA SER A 377 13.79 4.01 21.32
C SER A 377 14.74 2.90 21.78
N VAL A 378 14.98 1.93 20.91
CA VAL A 378 16.00 0.90 21.14
C VAL A 378 17.37 1.57 21.07
N LYS A 379 18.25 1.28 22.04
CA LYS A 379 19.62 1.80 22.09
C LYS A 379 20.66 0.74 21.79
N ARG A 380 20.40 -0.51 22.16
CA ARG A 380 21.30 -1.65 21.94
C ARG A 380 20.51 -2.95 21.92
N ILE A 381 20.96 -3.88 21.10
CA ILE A 381 20.46 -5.26 21.06
C ILE A 381 21.62 -6.15 21.49
N ALA A 382 21.44 -6.89 22.57
CA ALA A 382 22.37 -7.92 23.03
C ALA A 382 21.84 -9.31 22.65
N GLU A 383 22.62 -10.36 22.97
CA GLU A 383 22.29 -11.74 22.60
C GLU A 383 20.95 -12.19 23.20
N ASP A 384 20.70 -11.89 24.47
CA ASP A 384 19.53 -12.33 25.26
C ASP A 384 18.64 -11.17 25.75
N SER A 385 18.98 -9.94 25.37
CA SER A 385 18.38 -8.73 25.93
C SER A 385 18.39 -7.54 24.96
N VAL A 386 17.56 -6.54 25.26
CA VAL A 386 17.46 -5.27 24.55
C VAL A 386 17.42 -4.12 25.53
N ASP A 387 18.15 -3.04 25.22
CA ASP A 387 18.14 -1.80 25.98
C ASP A 387 17.20 -0.80 25.29
N ILE A 388 16.13 -0.40 25.98
CA ILE A 388 15.12 0.52 25.47
C ILE A 388 15.13 1.78 26.34
N GLU A 389 15.42 2.93 25.74
CA GLU A 389 15.22 4.24 26.37
C GLU A 389 13.75 4.62 26.31
N CYS A 390 13.17 5.00 27.44
CA CYS A 390 11.82 5.53 27.57
C CYS A 390 11.85 6.67 28.59
N ASP A 391 11.33 7.84 28.25
CA ASP A 391 11.29 9.03 29.12
C ASP A 391 12.65 9.37 29.75
N GLY A 392 13.73 9.25 28.96
CA GLY A 392 15.11 9.54 29.38
C GLY A 392 15.77 8.46 30.26
N THR A 393 15.08 7.37 30.56
CA THR A 393 15.63 6.24 31.33
C THR A 393 15.78 5.01 30.44
N THR A 394 16.96 4.39 30.46
CA THR A 394 17.20 3.13 29.73
C THR A 394 16.84 1.93 30.61
N GLN A 395 16.00 1.05 30.08
CA GLN A 395 15.57 -0.20 30.72
C GLN A 395 16.04 -1.37 29.87
N THR A 396 16.60 -2.39 30.52
CA THR A 396 16.99 -3.64 29.87
C THR A 396 15.87 -4.66 30.01
N HIS A 397 15.50 -5.29 28.90
CA HIS A 397 14.48 -6.33 28.84
C HIS A 397 15.07 -7.62 28.27
N ARG A 398 14.70 -8.78 28.85
CA ARG A 398 14.95 -10.08 28.21
C ARG A 398 14.31 -10.09 26.83
N ASN A 399 15.02 -10.60 25.83
CA ASN A 399 14.55 -10.61 24.46
C ASN A 399 15.18 -11.77 23.68
N ASP A 400 14.36 -12.52 22.96
CA ASP A 400 14.79 -13.62 22.10
C ASP A 400 14.72 -13.23 20.61
N VAL A 401 13.80 -12.32 20.22
CA VAL A 401 13.62 -11.85 18.83
C VAL A 401 13.27 -10.37 18.74
N VAL A 402 13.81 -9.67 17.74
CA VAL A 402 13.44 -8.28 17.40
C VAL A 402 12.83 -8.23 16.00
N ILE A 403 11.57 -7.80 15.89
CA ILE A 403 10.87 -7.55 14.63
C ILE A 403 10.85 -6.04 14.36
N VAL A 404 11.63 -5.59 13.39
CA VAL A 404 11.71 -4.18 12.98
C VAL A 404 10.66 -3.88 11.92
N CYS A 405 9.68 -3.04 12.29
CA CYS A 405 8.60 -2.54 11.45
C CYS A 405 8.67 -1.00 11.32
N ALA A 406 9.88 -0.48 11.05
CA ALA A 406 10.18 0.95 10.95
C ALA A 406 9.92 1.56 9.55
N GLY A 407 9.29 0.81 8.65
CA GLY A 407 9.07 1.19 7.25
C GLY A 407 10.30 0.93 6.37
N GLY A 408 10.23 1.37 5.11
CA GLY A 408 11.28 1.20 4.12
C GLY A 408 11.87 2.52 3.63
N LEU A 409 13.09 2.46 3.12
CA LEU A 409 13.71 3.51 2.31
C LEU A 409 13.25 3.34 0.87
N LEU A 410 12.58 4.36 0.33
CA LEU A 410 12.17 4.39 -1.07
C LEU A 410 13.41 4.34 -1.98
N PRO A 411 13.32 3.75 -3.18
CA PRO A 411 14.41 3.75 -4.16
C PRO A 411 14.67 5.15 -4.77
N THR A 412 14.19 6.24 -4.16
CA THR A 412 14.34 7.62 -4.65
C THR A 412 15.79 7.97 -5.00
N PRO A 413 16.82 7.67 -4.18
CA PRO A 413 18.21 7.98 -4.55
C PRO A 413 18.67 7.24 -5.80
N LEU A 414 18.22 6.00 -6.02
CA LEU A 414 18.51 5.23 -7.24
C LEU A 414 17.83 5.88 -8.45
N LEU A 415 16.56 6.27 -8.32
CA LEU A 415 15.79 6.89 -9.40
C LEU A 415 16.32 8.29 -9.76
N GLN A 416 16.75 9.07 -8.76
CA GLN A 416 17.41 10.36 -8.98
C GLN A 416 18.74 10.20 -9.71
N LYS A 417 19.54 9.16 -9.41
CA LYS A 417 20.76 8.84 -10.15
C LYS A 417 20.50 8.52 -11.63
N ILE A 418 19.33 7.96 -11.94
CA ILE A 418 18.87 7.69 -13.32
C ILE A 418 18.42 8.99 -14.03
N GLY A 419 18.23 10.08 -13.28
CA GLY A 419 17.77 11.38 -13.79
C GLY A 419 16.27 11.61 -13.65
N ILE A 420 15.55 10.74 -12.94
CA ILE A 420 14.11 10.88 -12.72
C ILE A 420 13.87 12.00 -11.70
N GLN A 421 13.03 12.96 -12.10
CA GLN A 421 12.61 14.10 -11.30
C GLN A 421 11.41 13.73 -10.43
N PHE A 422 11.32 14.35 -9.26
CA PHE A 422 10.25 14.14 -8.28
C PHE A 422 9.61 15.47 -7.92
N ASP A 423 8.29 15.43 -7.76
CA ASP A 423 7.51 16.52 -7.20
C ASP A 423 6.99 16.12 -5.82
N THR A 424 7.13 17.02 -4.85
CA THR A 424 6.45 16.88 -3.57
C THR A 424 5.01 17.39 -3.70
N LYS A 425 4.02 16.51 -3.57
CA LYS A 425 2.59 16.85 -3.63
C LYS A 425 2.01 17.03 -2.21
N PHE A 426 1.23 18.10 -2.00
CA PHE A 426 0.63 18.49 -0.71
C PHE A 426 -0.91 18.39 -0.70
N GLY A 427 -1.49 17.44 -1.42
CA GLY A 427 -2.94 17.20 -1.39
C GLY A 427 -3.80 18.24 -2.11
N HIS A 428 -3.19 19.09 -2.94
CA HIS A 428 -3.93 20.02 -3.80
C HIS A 428 -4.37 19.33 -5.10
N ALA A 429 -5.54 19.75 -5.59
CA ALA A 429 -6.27 19.10 -6.68
C ALA A 429 -6.04 19.73 -8.06
#